data_AF-A0A6N2IFI5-F1
#
_entry.id   AF-A0A6N2IFI5-F1
#
_cell.length_a   1.000
_cell.length_b   1.000
_cell.length_c   1.000
_cell.angle_alpha   90.00
_cell.angle_beta   90.00
_cell.angle_gamma   90.00
#
_symmetry.space_group_name_H-M   'P 1'
#
loop_
_entity.id
_entity.type
_entity.pdbx_description
1 polymer ?
#
loop_
_entity_poly.entity_id
_entity_poly.type
_entity_poly.pdbx_seq_one_letter_code
_entity_poly.pdbx_strand_id
1 'polypeptide(L)'
;MTGKGEGNFEKLSNSPPFDISSLSDILYLINSRDLPGTESEPPAELDGARISFIRGRSRLALRSIDAMLRDMDPSDRGYLDIVALRLLIVAMTGEDAESLIAEAGKSYQTGSTALDVMTLCLKANKCWYTGDLIQGLWLNQVAVEQARDAAPIWKFYANFLLAKRLIDIHVPYQADRIIQETREIARSAGLFVFGPMPEALEAVRHWQEGRLDEAERAAQLTIRLSRQYTSTFGVKMALSVLAMVSLGRADWAKTAEYLEVSRTRPELYGMPDSVGRAECGEVALAHARSGPRAAAEQIRARWDLLGTGSGFFVEDPARPAWLISVAVRAGDVELGRRLLGEIEHLVEINPGVAVLRTAADSARAAMAGDRLELSTVLPPAHPAAAPAPASFRDGPGGRSGPGGPGRQDGQGMPDVPDVRRTDPERAGTDAVASASDASALVARLTRRELEIARLVGRGMTNQGAAQRLGLSPHTVSFHLRNVFRKLSISTRVRLSTIMLQAEPDLPGGTAAVPNRRHDNRR
;
A
#
# COMPACT_ATOMS: atom_id res chain seq x y z
N MET A 1 -45.66 25.88 -1.13
CA MET A 1 -44.27 26.37 -1.18
C MET A 1 -43.38 25.18 -1.47
N THR A 2 -43.13 24.95 -2.76
CA THR A 2 -42.32 23.86 -3.31
C THR A 2 -40.96 24.44 -3.69
N GLY A 3 -39.87 23.85 -3.18
CA GLY A 3 -38.51 24.36 -3.33
C GLY A 3 -37.49 23.25 -3.58
N LYS A 4 -37.28 22.99 -4.87
CA LYS A 4 -36.06 22.55 -5.58
C LYS A 4 -34.92 21.88 -4.78
N GLY A 5 -34.66 20.61 -5.13
CA GLY A 5 -33.42 19.88 -4.91
C GLY A 5 -33.04 18.95 -6.07
N GLU A 6 -33.56 19.19 -7.27
CA GLU A 6 -33.12 18.53 -8.50
C GLU A 6 -31.97 19.34 -9.13
N GLY A 7 -30.79 18.74 -9.23
CA GLY A 7 -29.69 19.33 -9.99
C GLY A 7 -28.37 18.58 -9.92
N ASN A 8 -27.85 18.25 -11.11
CA ASN A 8 -26.44 18.00 -11.47
C ASN A 8 -25.86 16.57 -11.51
N PHE A 9 -26.59 15.58 -12.06
CA PHE A 9 -25.93 14.40 -12.66
C PHE A 9 -26.15 14.24 -14.18
N GLU A 10 -27.14 14.91 -14.78
CA GLU A 10 -27.43 14.83 -16.23
C GLU A 10 -26.52 15.66 -17.16
N LYS A 11 -25.59 16.48 -16.63
CA LYS A 11 -24.70 17.33 -17.44
C LYS A 11 -23.36 16.66 -17.85
N LEU A 12 -23.30 15.33 -17.91
CA LEU A 12 -22.14 14.61 -18.43
C LEU A 12 -22.08 14.56 -19.97
N SER A 13 -23.16 14.94 -20.67
CA SER A 13 -23.25 14.78 -22.13
C SER A 13 -22.91 16.02 -22.98
N ASN A 14 -22.85 17.24 -22.41
CA ASN A 14 -22.78 18.48 -23.20
C ASN A 14 -21.79 19.54 -22.66
N SER A 15 -20.54 19.16 -22.37
CA SER A 15 -19.49 20.16 -22.08
C SER A 15 -18.68 20.48 -23.35
N PRO A 16 -18.27 21.74 -23.58
CA PRO A 16 -17.59 22.18 -24.80
C PRO A 16 -16.21 21.52 -24.95
N PRO A 17 -15.66 21.44 -26.17
CA PRO A 17 -14.31 20.90 -26.40
C PRO A 17 -13.30 21.81 -25.71
N PHE A 18 -12.58 21.26 -24.74
CA PHE A 18 -11.58 21.99 -23.96
C PHE A 18 -10.34 22.35 -24.78
N ASP A 19 -9.72 23.43 -24.31
CA ASP A 19 -8.48 24.04 -24.74
C ASP A 19 -7.28 23.07 -24.75
N ILE A 20 -6.47 23.20 -25.79
CA ILE A 20 -5.43 22.27 -26.28
C ILE A 20 -4.14 22.36 -25.42
N SER A 21 -4.11 23.24 -24.41
CA SER A 21 -2.99 23.47 -23.51
C SER A 21 -2.74 22.36 -22.47
N SER A 22 -3.66 21.40 -22.31
CA SER A 22 -3.52 20.23 -21.42
C SER A 22 -2.73 19.04 -22.01
N LEU A 23 -2.21 19.17 -23.25
CA LEU A 23 -1.42 18.14 -23.91
C LEU A 23 -0.08 17.84 -23.23
N SER A 24 0.44 18.70 -22.34
CA SER A 24 1.67 18.42 -21.59
C SER A 24 1.59 17.15 -20.74
N ASP A 25 0.40 16.83 -20.21
CA ASP A 25 0.21 15.73 -19.26
C ASP A 25 0.15 14.36 -19.96
N ILE A 26 -0.17 14.34 -21.26
CA ILE A 26 -0.23 13.14 -22.10
C ILE A 26 1.17 12.76 -22.60
N LEU A 27 2.06 13.74 -22.75
CA LEU A 27 3.39 13.58 -23.36
C LEU A 27 4.39 12.80 -22.48
N TYR A 28 4.15 12.66 -21.18
CA TYR A 28 5.11 12.07 -20.23
C TYR A 28 4.85 10.61 -19.81
N LEU A 29 3.82 9.94 -20.36
CA LEU A 29 3.61 8.51 -20.08
C LEU A 29 4.73 7.62 -20.65
N ILE A 30 5.34 8.03 -21.76
CA ILE A 30 6.61 7.51 -22.29
C ILE A 30 7.31 8.69 -22.96
N ASN A 31 8.63 8.83 -22.77
CA ASN A 31 9.45 9.83 -23.44
C ASN A 31 9.38 9.62 -24.97
N SER A 32 8.59 10.45 -25.66
CA SER A 32 8.32 10.31 -27.10
C SER A 32 9.54 10.56 -28.01
N ARG A 33 10.63 11.07 -27.43
CA ARG A 33 11.91 11.34 -28.11
C ARG A 33 12.70 10.08 -28.49
N ASP A 34 12.28 8.91 -28.00
CA ASP A 34 12.96 7.64 -28.23
C ASP A 34 12.29 6.76 -29.31
N LEU A 35 11.23 7.22 -29.99
CA LEU A 35 10.54 6.45 -31.05
C LEU A 35 11.17 6.69 -32.44
N PRO A 36 11.06 5.75 -33.40
CA PRO A 36 11.65 5.91 -34.73
C PRO A 36 10.93 7.02 -35.50
N GLY A 37 11.69 7.96 -36.08
CA GLY A 37 11.14 9.05 -36.89
C GLY A 37 10.62 10.27 -36.12
N THR A 38 10.79 10.33 -34.80
CA THR A 38 10.26 11.42 -33.95
C THR A 38 11.35 12.41 -33.51
N GLU A 39 11.89 13.19 -34.44
CA GLU A 39 12.76 14.33 -34.06
C GLU A 39 11.97 15.48 -33.39
N SER A 40 10.63 15.50 -33.43
CA SER A 40 9.84 16.55 -32.76
C SER A 40 8.53 16.14 -32.05
N GLU A 41 7.76 15.12 -32.48
CA GLU A 41 6.46 14.76 -31.86
C GLU A 41 6.19 13.24 -31.83
N PRO A 42 5.49 12.69 -30.81
CA PRO A 42 5.06 11.29 -30.77
C PRO A 42 4.11 10.93 -31.93
N PRO A 43 4.03 9.63 -32.32
CA PRO A 43 3.03 9.19 -33.28
C PRO A 43 1.61 9.48 -32.77
N ALA A 44 0.75 10.07 -33.60
CA ALA A 44 -0.62 10.45 -33.22
C ALA A 44 -1.45 9.27 -32.67
N GLU A 45 -1.14 8.04 -33.12
CA GLU A 45 -1.77 6.80 -32.65
C GLU A 45 -1.46 6.50 -31.17
N LEU A 46 -0.23 6.79 -30.72
CA LEU A 46 0.19 6.62 -29.33
C LEU A 46 -0.52 7.61 -28.41
N ASP A 47 -0.66 8.87 -28.84
CA ASP A 47 -1.42 9.86 -28.09
C ASP A 47 -2.91 9.49 -28.01
N GLY A 48 -3.49 8.99 -29.10
CA GLY A 48 -4.84 8.45 -29.12
C GLY A 48 -5.05 7.29 -28.14
N ALA A 49 -4.07 6.38 -28.03
CA ALA A 49 -4.10 5.27 -27.08
C ALA A 49 -4.01 5.78 -25.62
N ARG A 50 -3.11 6.73 -25.33
CA ARG A 50 -2.95 7.34 -24.00
C ARG A 50 -4.19 8.09 -23.55
N ILE A 51 -4.80 8.88 -24.43
CA ILE A 51 -6.06 9.59 -24.14
C ILE A 51 -7.18 8.58 -23.87
N SER A 52 -7.25 7.51 -24.67
CA SER A 52 -8.23 6.45 -24.47
C SER A 52 -8.06 5.79 -23.10
N PHE A 53 -6.82 5.52 -22.68
CA PHE A 53 -6.51 5.03 -21.35
C PHE A 53 -6.92 6.02 -20.25
N ILE A 54 -6.49 7.28 -20.30
CA ILE A 54 -6.85 8.27 -19.27
C ILE A 54 -8.38 8.42 -19.11
N ARG A 55 -9.12 8.26 -20.21
CA ARG A 55 -10.59 8.36 -20.26
C ARG A 55 -11.34 7.06 -19.93
N GLY A 56 -10.67 6.02 -19.45
CA GLY A 56 -11.33 4.78 -19.07
C GLY A 56 -11.67 3.84 -20.23
N ARG A 57 -11.16 4.09 -21.44
CA ARG A 57 -11.39 3.27 -22.64
C ARG A 57 -10.23 2.29 -22.85
N SER A 58 -9.92 1.50 -21.82
CA SER A 58 -8.77 0.57 -21.80
C SER A 58 -8.75 -0.39 -22.98
N ARG A 59 -9.88 -1.04 -23.32
CA ARG A 59 -9.98 -1.92 -24.48
C ARG A 59 -9.61 -1.24 -25.80
N LEU A 60 -9.99 0.03 -25.96
CA LEU A 60 -9.63 0.80 -27.15
C LEU A 60 -8.13 1.13 -27.14
N ALA A 61 -7.61 1.57 -26.00
CA ALA A 61 -6.18 1.85 -25.82
C ALA A 61 -5.31 0.61 -26.11
N LEU A 62 -5.68 -0.55 -25.57
CA LEU A 62 -4.98 -1.81 -25.79
C LEU A 62 -5.02 -2.23 -27.26
N ARG A 63 -6.18 -2.14 -27.94
CA ARG A 63 -6.26 -2.43 -29.38
C ARG A 63 -5.34 -1.53 -30.21
N SER A 64 -5.26 -0.24 -29.89
CA SER A 64 -4.37 0.70 -30.58
C SER A 64 -2.91 0.35 -30.34
N ILE A 65 -2.53 0.05 -29.09
CA ILE A 65 -1.16 -0.37 -28.74
C ILE A 65 -0.80 -1.71 -29.41
N ASP A 66 -1.70 -2.67 -29.42
CA ASP A 66 -1.50 -3.97 -30.07
C ASP A 66 -1.35 -3.84 -31.58
N ALA A 67 -2.02 -2.86 -32.21
CA ALA A 67 -1.83 -2.55 -33.62
C ALA A 67 -0.43 -1.98 -33.87
N MET A 68 -0.01 -0.98 -33.10
CA MET A 68 1.33 -0.41 -33.20
C MET A 68 2.42 -1.47 -33.01
N LEU A 69 2.32 -2.31 -31.97
CA LEU A 69 3.32 -3.34 -31.69
C LEU A 69 3.41 -4.43 -32.77
N ARG A 70 2.34 -4.66 -33.55
CA ARG A 70 2.38 -5.59 -34.70
C ARG A 70 3.18 -5.04 -35.88
N ASP A 71 3.17 -3.71 -36.04
CA ASP A 71 3.79 -3.04 -37.18
C ASP A 71 5.23 -2.58 -36.90
N MET A 72 5.68 -2.65 -35.64
CA MET A 72 7.04 -2.32 -35.20
C MET A 72 7.97 -3.55 -35.19
N ASP A 73 9.25 -3.33 -35.47
CA ASP A 73 10.28 -4.33 -35.23
C ASP A 73 10.63 -4.34 -33.72
N PRO A 74 10.77 -5.51 -33.05
CA PRO A 74 11.19 -5.58 -31.65
C PRO A 74 12.53 -4.91 -31.32
N SER A 75 13.38 -4.68 -32.33
CA SER A 75 14.64 -3.94 -32.20
C SER A 75 14.49 -2.42 -32.29
N ASP A 76 13.31 -1.93 -32.65
CA ASP A 76 13.03 -0.50 -32.76
C ASP A 76 13.15 0.21 -31.40
N ARG A 77 13.77 1.39 -31.42
CA ARG A 77 13.85 2.27 -30.26
C ARG A 77 12.43 2.63 -29.79
N GLY A 78 12.14 2.44 -28.50
CA GLY A 78 10.82 2.70 -27.91
C GLY A 78 9.81 1.53 -27.98
N TYR A 79 10.12 0.43 -28.68
CA TYR A 79 9.27 -0.79 -28.67
C TYR A 79 9.00 -1.27 -27.24
N LEU A 80 10.06 -1.43 -26.44
CA LEU A 80 9.96 -1.92 -25.05
C LEU A 80 9.19 -0.96 -24.14
N ASP A 81 9.19 0.34 -24.42
CA ASP A 81 8.42 1.31 -23.64
C ASP A 81 6.93 1.25 -23.99
N ILE A 82 6.57 1.01 -25.25
CA ILE A 82 5.18 0.74 -25.66
C ILE A 82 4.68 -0.56 -25.02
N VAL A 83 5.52 -1.59 -24.96
CA VAL A 83 5.22 -2.82 -24.19
C VAL A 83 5.01 -2.48 -22.72
N ALA A 84 5.87 -1.66 -22.10
CA ALA A 84 5.69 -1.26 -20.70
C ALA A 84 4.37 -0.49 -20.46
N LEU A 85 3.95 0.39 -21.38
CA LEU A 85 2.64 1.05 -21.31
C LEU A 85 1.49 0.06 -21.46
N ARG A 86 1.59 -0.92 -22.36
CA ARG A 86 0.62 -2.01 -22.47
C ARG A 86 0.45 -2.74 -21.14
N LEU A 87 1.58 -3.10 -20.50
CA LEU A 87 1.61 -3.75 -19.20
C LEU A 87 0.99 -2.88 -18.10
N LEU A 88 1.23 -1.56 -18.12
CA LEU A 88 0.63 -0.64 -17.17
C LEU A 88 -0.89 -0.61 -17.30
N ILE A 89 -1.42 -0.50 -18.52
CA ILE A 89 -2.87 -0.48 -18.76
C ILE A 89 -3.50 -1.75 -18.22
N VAL A 90 -2.93 -2.91 -18.56
CA VAL A 90 -3.40 -4.22 -18.06
C VAL A 90 -3.30 -4.32 -16.54
N ALA A 91 -2.18 -3.89 -15.95
CA ALA A 91 -1.99 -3.94 -14.51
C ALA A 91 -3.03 -3.08 -13.76
N MET A 92 -3.51 -1.99 -14.37
CA MET A 92 -4.51 -1.10 -13.79
C MET A 92 -5.96 -1.48 -14.11
N THR A 93 -6.21 -2.29 -15.13
CA THR A 93 -7.56 -2.68 -15.56
C THR A 93 -7.94 -4.12 -15.23
N GLY A 94 -6.95 -4.99 -15.03
CA GLY A 94 -7.15 -6.43 -14.90
C GLY A 94 -7.48 -7.14 -16.22
N GLU A 95 -7.45 -6.45 -17.37
CA GLU A 95 -7.67 -7.05 -18.67
C GLU A 95 -6.48 -7.93 -19.08
N ASP A 96 -6.69 -9.22 -19.39
CA ASP A 96 -5.65 -10.12 -19.93
C ASP A 96 -4.39 -10.31 -19.05
N ALA A 97 -4.53 -10.16 -17.73
CA ALA A 97 -3.40 -10.23 -16.79
C ALA A 97 -2.64 -11.58 -16.83
N GLU A 98 -3.32 -12.70 -17.03
CA GLU A 98 -2.70 -14.04 -17.01
C GLU A 98 -1.78 -14.29 -18.22
N SER A 99 -2.23 -13.94 -19.43
CA SER A 99 -1.45 -14.05 -20.66
C SER A 99 -0.14 -13.25 -20.56
N LEU A 100 -0.21 -12.07 -19.96
CA LEU A 100 0.91 -11.15 -19.79
C LEU A 100 1.89 -11.54 -18.69
N ILE A 101 1.43 -12.14 -17.59
CA ILE A 101 2.35 -12.65 -16.57
C ILE A 101 3.19 -13.81 -17.14
N ALA A 102 2.61 -14.63 -18.02
CA ALA A 102 3.33 -15.69 -18.73
C ALA A 102 4.35 -15.12 -19.73
N GLU A 103 4.06 -13.99 -20.36
CA GLU A 103 4.95 -13.31 -21.30
C GLU A 103 6.11 -12.59 -20.57
N ALA A 104 5.80 -11.83 -19.50
CA ALA A 104 6.78 -11.13 -18.66
C ALA A 104 7.69 -12.08 -17.84
N GLY A 105 7.28 -13.34 -17.68
CA GLY A 105 8.11 -14.40 -17.10
C GLY A 105 9.31 -14.79 -17.94
N LYS A 106 9.30 -14.53 -19.25
CA LYS A 106 10.33 -14.96 -20.21
C LYS A 106 11.52 -14.01 -20.33
N SER A 107 11.40 -12.80 -19.81
CA SER A 107 12.37 -11.73 -20.06
C SER A 107 12.97 -11.23 -18.75
N TYR A 108 14.17 -11.69 -18.41
CA TYR A 108 15.00 -11.06 -17.38
C TYR A 108 16.00 -10.14 -18.04
N GLN A 109 16.03 -8.87 -17.60
CA GLN A 109 16.96 -7.83 -18.03
C GLN A 109 16.87 -7.54 -19.53
N THR A 110 15.79 -6.88 -19.92
CA THR A 110 15.54 -6.51 -21.32
C THR A 110 16.41 -5.36 -21.81
N GLY A 111 17.05 -4.64 -20.88
CA GLY A 111 17.74 -3.39 -21.16
C GLY A 111 16.83 -2.15 -21.09
N SER A 112 15.52 -2.32 -20.91
CA SER A 112 14.56 -1.23 -20.64
C SER A 112 14.17 -1.19 -19.17
N THR A 113 14.51 -0.09 -18.49
CA THR A 113 14.11 0.15 -17.10
C THR A 113 12.59 0.16 -16.93
N ALA A 114 11.85 0.70 -17.90
CA ALA A 114 10.39 0.76 -17.87
C ALA A 114 9.77 -0.65 -17.84
N LEU A 115 10.21 -1.52 -18.75
CA LEU A 115 9.71 -2.88 -18.88
C LEU A 115 10.11 -3.74 -17.69
N ASP A 116 11.33 -3.60 -17.19
CA ASP A 116 11.82 -4.33 -16.03
C ASP A 116 11.01 -3.95 -14.76
N VAL A 117 10.77 -2.65 -14.53
CA VAL A 117 9.93 -2.15 -13.42
C VAL A 117 8.50 -2.69 -13.53
N MET A 118 7.88 -2.60 -14.70
CA MET A 118 6.50 -3.09 -14.89
C MET A 118 6.37 -4.60 -14.71
N THR A 119 7.37 -5.35 -15.18
CA THR A 119 7.44 -6.81 -14.98
C THR A 119 7.52 -7.15 -13.49
N LEU A 120 8.33 -6.44 -12.72
CA LEU A 120 8.39 -6.61 -11.28
C LEU A 120 7.06 -6.28 -10.62
N CYS A 121 6.44 -5.15 -10.96
CA CYS A 121 5.12 -4.75 -10.44
C CYS A 121 4.03 -5.80 -10.69
N LEU A 122 3.99 -6.37 -11.90
CA LEU A 122 3.04 -7.43 -12.27
C LEU A 122 3.27 -8.74 -11.53
N LYS A 123 4.52 -9.21 -11.47
CA LYS A 123 4.89 -10.40 -10.68
C LYS A 123 4.51 -10.21 -9.21
N ALA A 124 4.74 -9.00 -8.71
CA ALA A 124 4.44 -8.66 -7.35
C ALA A 124 2.93 -8.59 -7.08
N ASN A 125 2.12 -8.11 -8.04
CA ASN A 125 0.65 -8.19 -7.97
C ASN A 125 0.18 -9.65 -7.97
N LYS A 126 0.74 -10.51 -8.83
CA LYS A 126 0.42 -11.94 -8.82
C LYS A 126 0.68 -12.56 -7.45
N CYS A 127 1.88 -12.40 -6.91
CA CYS A 127 2.22 -12.86 -5.57
C CYS A 127 1.24 -12.32 -4.53
N TRP A 128 0.86 -11.05 -4.64
CA TRP A 128 -0.09 -10.42 -3.73
C TRP A 128 -1.47 -11.08 -3.74
N TYR A 129 -1.99 -11.46 -4.91
CA TYR A 129 -3.32 -12.07 -5.04
C TYR A 129 -3.31 -13.59 -4.84
N THR A 130 -2.19 -14.26 -5.07
CA THR A 130 -2.03 -15.70 -4.78
C THR A 130 -1.58 -15.96 -3.34
N GLY A 131 -1.43 -14.91 -2.51
CA GLY A 131 -1.12 -15.03 -1.09
C GLY A 131 0.36 -15.13 -0.73
N ASP A 132 1.30 -14.99 -1.66
CA ASP A 132 2.73 -14.89 -1.36
C ASP A 132 3.13 -13.43 -1.06
N LEU A 133 2.64 -12.91 0.06
CA LEU A 133 2.68 -11.48 0.37
C LEU A 133 4.11 -10.98 0.60
N ILE A 134 4.95 -11.79 1.24
CA ILE A 134 6.35 -11.43 1.51
C ILE A 134 7.14 -11.30 0.20
N GLN A 135 7.00 -12.25 -0.73
CA GLN A 135 7.63 -12.15 -2.04
C GLN A 135 7.05 -10.98 -2.84
N GLY A 136 5.74 -10.77 -2.80
CA GLY A 136 5.08 -9.64 -3.44
C GLY A 136 5.59 -8.29 -2.93
N LEU A 137 5.77 -8.14 -1.61
CA LEU A 137 6.33 -6.91 -1.03
C LEU A 137 7.78 -6.69 -1.47
N TRP A 138 8.59 -7.76 -1.43
CA TRP A 138 10.00 -7.70 -1.85
C TRP A 138 10.14 -7.29 -3.33
N LEU A 139 9.38 -7.93 -4.23
CA LEU A 139 9.37 -7.58 -5.65
C LEU A 139 8.98 -6.12 -5.88
N ASN A 140 8.02 -5.57 -5.11
CA ASN A 140 7.68 -4.15 -5.23
C ASN A 140 8.84 -3.24 -4.81
N GLN A 141 9.53 -3.58 -3.72
CA GLN A 141 10.64 -2.79 -3.21
C GLN A 141 11.79 -2.77 -4.24
N VAL A 142 12.05 -3.91 -4.89
CA VAL A 142 13.00 -3.97 -6.01
C VAL A 142 12.53 -3.09 -7.17
N ALA A 143 11.23 -3.10 -7.50
CA ALA A 143 10.68 -2.22 -8.54
C ALA A 143 10.87 -0.74 -8.22
N VAL A 144 10.63 -0.33 -6.96
CA VAL A 144 10.86 1.05 -6.50
C VAL A 144 12.32 1.44 -6.59
N GLU A 145 13.24 0.54 -6.21
CA GLU A 145 14.68 0.79 -6.30
C GLU A 145 15.13 0.94 -7.76
N GLN A 146 14.68 0.05 -8.65
CA GLN A 146 14.99 0.13 -10.08
C GLN A 146 14.37 1.37 -10.75
N ALA A 147 13.22 1.83 -10.25
CA ALA A 147 12.56 3.02 -10.78
C ALA A 147 13.19 4.33 -10.32
N ARG A 148 14.24 4.32 -9.48
CA ARG A 148 14.85 5.56 -8.94
C ARG A 148 15.33 6.50 -10.02
N ASP A 149 15.95 5.95 -11.06
CA ASP A 149 16.51 6.69 -12.21
C ASP A 149 15.63 6.56 -13.47
N ALA A 150 14.44 5.97 -13.34
CA ALA A 150 13.50 5.80 -14.44
C ALA A 150 12.66 7.06 -14.69
N ALA A 151 11.92 7.07 -15.80
CA ALA A 151 10.94 8.12 -16.06
C ALA A 151 9.93 8.23 -14.88
N PRO A 152 9.46 9.45 -14.55
CA PRO A 152 8.68 9.69 -13.34
C PRO A 152 7.43 8.82 -13.17
N ILE A 153 6.77 8.43 -14.27
CA ILE A 153 5.59 7.55 -14.24
C ILE A 153 5.89 6.17 -13.64
N TRP A 154 7.06 5.59 -13.95
CA TRP A 154 7.44 4.27 -13.43
C TRP A 154 7.75 4.33 -11.95
N LYS A 155 8.43 5.41 -11.53
CA LYS A 155 8.65 5.72 -10.11
C LYS A 155 7.33 5.92 -9.39
N PHE A 156 6.41 6.69 -9.97
CA PHE A 156 5.07 6.93 -9.43
C PHE A 156 4.33 5.61 -9.21
N TYR A 157 4.21 4.78 -10.25
CA TYR A 157 3.42 3.55 -10.19
C TYR A 157 4.01 2.52 -9.22
N ALA A 158 5.34 2.34 -9.22
CA ALA A 158 6.01 1.45 -8.28
C ALA A 158 5.79 1.89 -6.82
N ASN A 159 5.88 3.21 -6.53
CA ASN A 159 5.62 3.75 -5.20
C ASN A 159 4.15 3.65 -4.81
N PHE A 160 3.22 3.92 -5.74
CA PHE A 160 1.79 3.75 -5.50
C PHE A 160 1.45 2.32 -5.07
N LEU A 161 1.95 1.31 -5.81
CA LEU A 161 1.74 -0.09 -5.44
C LEU A 161 2.37 -0.43 -4.09
N LEU A 162 3.56 0.09 -3.80
CA LEU A 162 4.22 -0.15 -2.51
C LEU A 162 3.43 0.46 -1.36
N ALA A 163 2.98 1.70 -1.49
CA ALA A 163 2.12 2.36 -0.51
C ALA A 163 0.85 1.56 -0.28
N LYS A 164 0.18 1.11 -1.35
CA LYS A 164 -1.01 0.25 -1.24
C LYS A 164 -0.70 -0.99 -0.41
N ARG A 165 0.36 -1.73 -0.74
CA ARG A 165 0.72 -2.95 -0.02
C ARG A 165 1.03 -2.71 1.45
N LEU A 166 1.70 -1.60 1.78
CA LEU A 166 1.97 -1.21 3.17
C LEU A 166 0.69 -0.88 3.94
N ILE A 167 -0.31 -0.27 3.28
CA ILE A 167 -1.67 -0.07 3.84
C ILE A 167 -2.32 -1.43 4.08
N ASP A 168 -2.28 -2.34 3.11
CA ASP A 168 -2.89 -3.67 3.23
C ASP A 168 -2.33 -4.45 4.40
N ILE A 169 -1.00 -4.44 4.62
CA ILE A 169 -0.39 -5.16 5.74
C ILE A 169 -0.38 -4.35 7.05
N HIS A 170 -1.13 -3.24 7.11
CA HIS A 170 -1.30 -2.39 8.30
C HIS A 170 0.01 -1.82 8.85
N VAL A 171 0.84 -1.27 7.96
CA VAL A 171 2.08 -0.54 8.30
C VAL A 171 1.92 0.95 7.97
N PRO A 172 1.06 1.69 8.71
CA PRO A 172 0.55 3.01 8.31
C PRO A 172 1.64 4.09 8.26
N TYR A 173 2.64 4.04 9.15
CA TYR A 173 3.72 5.03 9.16
C TYR A 173 4.58 4.97 7.89
N GLN A 174 4.93 3.76 7.43
CA GLN A 174 5.70 3.62 6.19
C GLN A 174 4.82 3.94 4.99
N ALA A 175 3.55 3.52 5.01
CA ALA A 175 2.59 3.86 3.97
C ALA A 175 2.47 5.38 3.77
N ASP A 176 2.27 6.15 4.85
CA ASP A 176 2.12 7.61 4.80
C ASP A 176 3.31 8.27 4.09
N ARG A 177 4.53 7.92 4.48
CA ARG A 177 5.73 8.44 3.82
C ARG A 177 5.72 8.16 2.31
N ILE A 178 5.42 6.93 1.89
CA ILE A 178 5.39 6.57 0.47
C ILE A 178 4.22 7.25 -0.26
N ILE A 179 3.07 7.47 0.38
CA ILE A 179 1.96 8.25 -0.18
C ILE A 179 2.40 9.70 -0.42
N GLN A 180 3.06 10.34 0.54
CA GLN A 180 3.60 11.70 0.37
C GLN A 180 4.62 11.76 -0.78
N GLU A 181 5.53 10.80 -0.87
CA GLU A 181 6.49 10.68 -1.97
C GLU A 181 5.78 10.51 -3.33
N THR A 182 4.75 9.66 -3.40
CA THR A 182 3.95 9.43 -4.60
C THR A 182 3.22 10.70 -5.05
N ARG A 183 2.66 11.46 -4.09
CA ARG A 183 2.02 12.76 -4.32
C ARG A 183 3.02 13.78 -4.87
N GLU A 184 4.22 13.84 -4.30
CA GLU A 184 5.24 14.78 -4.74
C GLU A 184 5.77 14.44 -6.14
N ILE A 185 6.01 13.15 -6.44
CA ILE A 185 6.37 12.71 -7.80
C ILE A 185 5.30 13.15 -8.80
N ALA A 186 4.02 12.94 -8.48
CA ALA A 186 2.95 13.32 -9.39
C ALA A 186 2.92 14.83 -9.65
N ARG A 187 3.10 15.64 -8.60
CA ARG A 187 3.13 17.10 -8.69
C ARG A 187 4.35 17.60 -9.45
N SER A 188 5.56 17.15 -9.09
CA SER A 188 6.81 17.65 -9.64
C SER A 188 7.00 17.27 -11.10
N ALA A 189 6.45 16.12 -11.52
CA ALA A 189 6.56 15.60 -12.88
C ALA A 189 5.35 15.93 -13.77
N GLY A 190 4.35 16.67 -13.27
CA GLY A 190 3.15 17.01 -14.04
C GLY A 190 2.23 15.82 -14.36
N LEU A 191 2.26 14.76 -13.55
CA LEU A 191 1.41 13.57 -13.72
C LEU A 191 0.01 13.81 -13.10
N PHE A 192 -0.62 14.95 -13.39
CA PHE A 192 -1.84 15.41 -12.72
C PHE A 192 -3.02 14.45 -12.89
N VAL A 193 -3.12 13.77 -14.04
CA VAL A 193 -4.14 12.73 -14.28
C VAL A 193 -4.07 11.60 -13.24
N PHE A 194 -2.90 11.32 -12.66
CA PHE A 194 -2.72 10.33 -11.59
C PHE A 194 -2.80 10.92 -10.17
N GLY A 195 -2.88 12.25 -10.04
CA GLY A 195 -3.02 12.97 -8.77
C GLY A 195 -4.16 12.51 -7.86
N PRO A 196 -5.30 11.98 -8.35
CA PRO A 196 -6.33 11.42 -7.47
C PRO A 196 -5.91 10.15 -6.71
N MET A 197 -4.93 9.39 -7.22
CA MET A 197 -4.58 8.06 -6.68
C MET A 197 -3.96 8.11 -5.27
N PRO A 198 -3.00 9.00 -4.94
CA PRO A 198 -2.51 9.14 -3.57
C PRO A 198 -3.61 9.50 -2.56
N GLU A 199 -4.55 10.38 -2.94
CA GLU A 199 -5.68 10.75 -2.05
C GLU A 199 -6.65 9.58 -1.82
N ALA A 200 -6.79 8.71 -2.82
CA ALA A 200 -7.58 7.49 -2.66
C ALA A 200 -6.91 6.52 -1.67
N LEU A 201 -5.57 6.46 -1.63
CA LEU A 201 -4.83 5.66 -0.64
C LEU A 201 -4.99 6.24 0.77
N GLU A 202 -4.96 7.56 0.92
CA GLU A 202 -5.28 8.21 2.21
C GLU A 202 -6.68 7.85 2.69
N ALA A 203 -7.66 7.85 1.78
CA ALA A 203 -9.03 7.45 2.13
C ALA A 203 -9.10 6.03 2.68
N VAL A 204 -8.41 5.07 2.05
CA VAL A 204 -8.35 3.67 2.52
C VAL A 204 -7.67 3.58 3.88
N ARG A 205 -6.53 4.25 4.05
CA ARG A 205 -5.78 4.25 5.30
C ARG A 205 -6.57 4.87 6.45
N HIS A 206 -7.19 6.03 6.24
CA HIS A 206 -8.07 6.65 7.23
C HIS A 206 -9.24 5.75 7.60
N TRP A 207 -9.82 5.07 6.61
CA TRP A 207 -10.88 4.10 6.85
C TRP A 207 -10.39 2.96 7.74
N GLN A 208 -9.25 2.32 7.41
CA GLN A 208 -8.64 1.26 8.22
C GLN A 208 -8.33 1.68 9.67
N GLU A 209 -8.03 2.96 9.90
CA GLU A 209 -7.76 3.50 11.23
C GLU A 209 -9.05 3.86 12.01
N GLY A 210 -10.22 3.66 11.42
CA GLY A 210 -11.52 4.04 11.99
C GLY A 210 -11.81 5.54 11.94
N ARG A 211 -10.99 6.32 11.22
CA ARG A 211 -11.13 7.78 11.05
C ARG A 211 -12.10 8.08 9.89
N LEU A 212 -13.38 7.78 10.11
CA LEU A 212 -14.40 7.77 9.05
C LEU A 212 -14.62 9.14 8.40
N ASP A 213 -14.54 10.23 9.17
CA ASP A 213 -14.71 11.60 8.65
C ASP A 213 -13.53 12.04 7.79
N GLU A 214 -12.30 11.69 8.18
CA GLU A 214 -11.10 11.85 7.37
C GLU A 214 -11.15 11.00 6.10
N ALA A 215 -11.60 9.75 6.22
CA ALA A 215 -11.74 8.82 5.09
C ALA A 215 -12.73 9.35 4.05
N GLU A 216 -13.90 9.82 4.49
CA GLU A 216 -14.89 10.45 3.63
C GLU A 216 -14.33 11.71 2.94
N ARG A 217 -13.66 12.59 3.69
CA ARG A 217 -13.06 13.81 3.11
C ARG A 217 -12.01 13.50 2.04
N ALA A 218 -11.13 12.54 2.30
CA ALA A 218 -10.12 12.10 1.34
C ALA A 218 -10.74 11.44 0.10
N ALA A 219 -11.74 10.57 0.27
CA ALA A 219 -12.45 9.95 -0.85
C ALA A 219 -13.19 10.99 -1.72
N GLN A 220 -13.84 11.97 -1.09
CA GLN A 220 -14.48 13.07 -1.83
C GLN A 220 -13.45 13.96 -2.55
N LEU A 221 -12.26 14.15 -1.97
CA LEU A 221 -11.16 14.86 -2.63
C LEU A 221 -10.70 14.12 -3.89
N THR A 222 -10.51 12.79 -3.83
CA THR A 222 -10.22 11.95 -5.01
C THR A 222 -11.22 12.20 -6.12
N ILE A 223 -12.53 12.16 -5.83
CA ILE A 223 -13.59 12.37 -6.83
C ILE A 223 -13.53 13.79 -7.42
N ARG A 224 -13.26 14.82 -6.60
CA ARG A 224 -13.11 16.20 -7.09
C ARG A 224 -11.89 16.35 -8.00
N LEU A 225 -10.74 15.83 -7.60
CA LEU A 225 -9.51 15.89 -8.41
C LEU A 225 -9.66 15.10 -9.72
N SER A 226 -10.33 13.94 -9.68
CA SER A 226 -10.65 13.17 -10.88
C SER A 226 -11.47 14.00 -11.88
N ARG A 227 -12.47 14.76 -11.40
CA ARG A 227 -13.24 15.67 -12.26
C ARG A 227 -12.39 16.82 -12.79
N GLN A 228 -11.55 17.42 -11.96
CA GLN A 228 -10.66 18.51 -12.34
C GLN A 228 -9.69 18.10 -13.45
N TYR A 229 -9.11 16.91 -13.34
CA TYR A 229 -8.11 16.40 -14.29
C TYR A 229 -8.68 15.53 -15.40
N THR A 230 -10.02 15.40 -15.51
CA THR A 230 -10.71 14.51 -16.46
C THR A 230 -10.13 13.08 -16.44
N SER A 231 -9.87 12.58 -15.24
CA SER A 231 -9.21 11.30 -14.97
C SER A 231 -10.18 10.31 -14.36
N THR A 232 -10.04 9.02 -14.68
CA THR A 232 -10.83 7.95 -14.08
C THR A 232 -10.11 7.23 -12.93
N PHE A 233 -8.85 7.59 -12.63
CA PHE A 233 -8.03 6.90 -11.65
C PHE A 233 -8.47 7.18 -10.21
N GLY A 234 -8.40 6.15 -9.35
CA GLY A 234 -8.70 6.24 -7.91
C GLY A 234 -10.20 6.34 -7.56
N VAL A 235 -11.08 6.62 -8.53
CA VAL A 235 -12.51 6.86 -8.26
C VAL A 235 -13.21 5.63 -7.69
N LYS A 236 -13.00 4.43 -8.25
CA LYS A 236 -13.61 3.20 -7.68
C LYS A 236 -13.12 2.92 -6.26
N MET A 237 -11.85 3.21 -5.97
CA MET A 237 -11.31 3.08 -4.62
C MET A 237 -12.00 4.05 -3.66
N ALA A 238 -12.15 5.32 -4.04
CA ALA A 238 -12.90 6.31 -3.26
C ALA A 238 -14.38 5.92 -3.05
N LEU A 239 -15.08 5.48 -4.10
CA LEU A 239 -16.46 5.00 -4.01
C LEU A 239 -16.59 3.81 -3.06
N SER A 240 -15.65 2.85 -3.14
CA SER A 240 -15.64 1.70 -2.23
C SER A 240 -15.44 2.13 -0.77
N VAL A 241 -14.58 3.12 -0.50
CA VAL A 241 -14.40 3.66 0.86
C VAL A 241 -15.66 4.39 1.33
N LEU A 242 -16.28 5.22 0.48
CA LEU A 242 -17.53 5.90 0.82
C LEU A 242 -18.68 4.93 1.12
N ALA A 243 -18.75 3.81 0.38
CA ALA A 243 -19.68 2.74 0.66
C ALA A 243 -19.41 2.14 2.05
N MET A 244 -18.14 1.82 2.39
CA MET A 244 -17.79 1.27 3.71
C MET A 244 -18.02 2.27 4.85
N VAL A 245 -17.74 3.56 4.65
CA VAL A 245 -18.02 4.62 5.64
C VAL A 245 -19.54 4.75 5.86
N SER A 246 -20.33 4.75 4.79
CA SER A 246 -21.79 4.81 4.88
C SER A 246 -22.36 3.59 5.58
N LEU A 247 -21.83 2.40 5.25
CA LEU A 247 -22.17 1.15 5.90
C LEU A 247 -21.89 1.22 7.40
N GLY A 248 -20.75 1.80 7.78
CA GLY A 248 -20.37 1.95 9.18
C GLY A 248 -21.22 2.92 9.98
N ARG A 249 -21.86 3.87 9.30
CA ARG A 249 -22.85 4.77 9.88
C ARG A 249 -24.28 4.22 9.79
N ALA A 250 -24.45 2.97 9.35
CA ALA A 250 -25.74 2.33 9.07
C ALA A 250 -26.61 3.11 8.05
N ASP A 251 -25.98 3.88 7.15
CA ASP A 251 -26.64 4.55 6.03
C ASP A 251 -26.70 3.60 4.82
N TRP A 252 -27.68 2.68 4.87
CA TRP A 252 -27.89 1.66 3.85
C TRP A 252 -28.25 2.23 2.48
N ALA A 253 -28.89 3.41 2.45
CA ALA A 253 -29.29 4.07 1.22
C ALA A 253 -28.05 4.59 0.46
N LYS A 254 -27.19 5.34 1.15
CA LYS A 254 -25.93 5.81 0.54
C LYS A 254 -24.97 4.67 0.22
N THR A 255 -24.94 3.63 1.06
CA THR A 255 -24.15 2.42 0.77
C THR A 255 -24.56 1.86 -0.59
N ALA A 256 -25.86 1.62 -0.81
CA ALA A 256 -26.37 1.12 -2.08
C ALA A 256 -26.10 2.08 -3.25
N GLU A 257 -26.23 3.39 -3.04
CA GLU A 257 -25.94 4.41 -4.05
C GLU A 257 -24.47 4.35 -4.53
N TYR A 258 -23.51 4.35 -3.60
CA TYR A 258 -22.10 4.32 -3.95
C TYR A 258 -21.69 3.00 -4.64
N LEU A 259 -22.24 1.87 -4.20
CA LEU A 259 -22.01 0.58 -4.84
C LEU A 259 -22.60 0.53 -6.25
N GLU A 260 -23.81 1.05 -6.44
CA GLU A 260 -24.46 1.15 -7.75
C GLU A 260 -23.63 2.00 -8.73
N VAL A 261 -23.14 3.15 -8.28
CA VAL A 261 -22.27 4.01 -9.10
C VAL A 261 -20.95 3.31 -9.43
N SER A 262 -20.36 2.58 -8.48
CA SER A 262 -19.13 1.80 -8.72
C SER A 262 -19.35 0.69 -9.75
N ARG A 263 -20.51 0.03 -9.72
CA ARG A 263 -20.88 -1.09 -10.59
C ARG A 263 -21.25 -0.65 -12.02
N THR A 264 -22.01 0.43 -12.15
CA THR A 264 -22.55 0.91 -13.43
C THR A 264 -21.57 1.72 -14.27
N ARG A 265 -20.38 2.00 -13.75
CA ARG A 265 -19.34 2.79 -14.43
C ARG A 265 -18.11 1.95 -14.75
N PRO A 266 -18.16 1.13 -15.82
CA PRO A 266 -17.05 0.26 -16.22
C PRO A 266 -15.82 1.03 -16.70
N GLU A 267 -15.98 2.31 -17.07
CA GLU A 267 -14.88 3.19 -17.46
C GLU A 267 -13.99 3.60 -16.27
N LEU A 268 -14.46 3.44 -15.03
CA LEU A 268 -13.66 3.75 -13.85
C LEU A 268 -12.72 2.59 -13.55
N TYR A 269 -11.42 2.88 -13.43
CA TYR A 269 -10.44 1.86 -13.11
C TYR A 269 -10.61 1.35 -11.67
N GLY A 270 -10.74 0.03 -11.55
CA GLY A 270 -10.86 -0.67 -10.28
C GLY A 270 -9.65 -1.55 -10.05
N MET A 271 -8.93 -1.29 -8.97
CA MET A 271 -7.98 -2.28 -8.44
C MET A 271 -8.79 -3.43 -7.84
N PRO A 272 -8.32 -4.69 -7.91
CA PRO A 272 -9.03 -5.85 -7.35
C PRO A 272 -9.55 -5.64 -5.92
N ASP A 273 -8.82 -4.96 -5.04
CA ASP A 273 -9.27 -4.74 -3.65
C ASP A 273 -10.39 -3.69 -3.53
N SER A 274 -10.46 -2.72 -4.46
CA SER A 274 -11.61 -1.82 -4.55
C SER A 274 -12.88 -2.55 -5.00
N VAL A 275 -12.73 -3.61 -5.79
CA VAL A 275 -13.82 -4.54 -6.11
C VAL A 275 -14.17 -5.34 -4.86
N GLY A 276 -13.17 -5.89 -4.16
CA GLY A 276 -13.37 -6.62 -2.90
C GLY A 276 -14.17 -5.86 -1.85
N ARG A 277 -13.83 -4.59 -1.56
CA ARG A 277 -14.62 -3.73 -0.66
C ARG A 277 -16.07 -3.56 -1.12
N ALA A 278 -16.27 -3.30 -2.41
CA ALA A 278 -17.62 -3.12 -2.95
C ALA A 278 -18.46 -4.38 -2.78
N GLU A 279 -17.87 -5.55 -3.07
CA GLU A 279 -18.53 -6.84 -2.93
C GLU A 279 -18.85 -7.18 -1.47
N CYS A 280 -17.97 -6.83 -0.53
CA CYS A 280 -18.25 -6.93 0.91
C CYS A 280 -19.48 -6.08 1.29
N GLY A 281 -19.57 -4.85 0.76
CA GLY A 281 -20.73 -3.98 0.93
C GLY A 281 -22.03 -4.60 0.39
N GLU A 282 -21.97 -5.27 -0.77
CA GLU A 282 -23.12 -5.99 -1.33
C GLU A 282 -23.56 -7.17 -0.45
N VAL A 283 -22.61 -7.94 0.10
CA VAL A 283 -22.92 -9.01 1.07
C VAL A 283 -23.58 -8.41 2.32
N ALA A 284 -23.11 -7.26 2.80
CA ALA A 284 -23.68 -6.59 3.97
C ALA A 284 -25.10 -6.07 3.70
N LEU A 285 -25.36 -5.51 2.51
CA LEU A 285 -26.71 -5.11 2.09
C LEU A 285 -27.65 -6.31 1.97
N ALA A 286 -27.18 -7.42 1.38
CA ALA A 286 -27.95 -8.66 1.31
C ALA A 286 -28.29 -9.19 2.71
N HIS A 287 -27.34 -9.13 3.64
CA HIS A 287 -27.54 -9.52 5.04
C HIS A 287 -28.61 -8.66 5.71
N ALA A 288 -28.54 -7.34 5.54
CA ALA A 288 -29.47 -6.40 6.16
C ALA A 288 -30.89 -6.50 5.58
N ARG A 289 -31.03 -6.75 4.27
CA ARG A 289 -32.33 -6.79 3.57
C ARG A 289 -33.03 -8.15 3.66
N SER A 290 -32.26 -9.22 3.52
CA SER A 290 -32.78 -10.58 3.29
C SER A 290 -32.25 -11.61 4.28
N GLY A 291 -31.48 -11.17 5.28
CA GLY A 291 -30.97 -12.01 6.35
C GLY A 291 -29.70 -12.81 5.98
N PRO A 292 -29.17 -13.59 6.95
CA PRO A 292 -27.85 -14.22 6.83
C PRO A 292 -27.76 -15.28 5.74
N ARG A 293 -28.85 -15.99 5.41
CA ARG A 293 -28.84 -17.02 4.35
C ARG A 293 -28.59 -16.42 2.97
N ALA A 294 -29.29 -15.34 2.63
CA ALA A 294 -29.08 -14.64 1.36
C ALA A 294 -27.65 -14.07 1.26
N ALA A 295 -27.10 -13.56 2.36
CA ALA A 295 -25.71 -13.11 2.40
C ALA A 295 -24.71 -14.26 2.20
N ALA A 296 -24.92 -15.41 2.83
CA ALA A 296 -24.08 -16.60 2.63
C ALA A 296 -24.12 -17.10 1.18
N GLU A 297 -25.27 -17.04 0.51
CA GLU A 297 -25.38 -17.33 -0.93
C GLU A 297 -24.54 -16.37 -1.78
N GLN A 298 -24.52 -15.07 -1.45
CA GLN A 298 -23.64 -14.10 -2.15
C GLN A 298 -22.15 -14.44 -1.97
N ILE A 299 -21.74 -14.84 -0.76
CA ILE A 299 -20.36 -15.28 -0.51
C ILE A 299 -20.01 -16.48 -1.40
N ARG A 300 -20.90 -17.49 -1.48
CA ARG A 300 -20.70 -18.68 -2.32
C ARG A 300 -20.65 -18.34 -3.80
N ALA A 301 -21.55 -17.49 -4.27
CA ALA A 301 -21.62 -17.07 -5.66
C ALA A 301 -20.36 -16.33 -6.13
N ARG A 302 -19.60 -15.74 -5.20
CA ARG A 302 -18.41 -14.93 -5.46
C ARG A 302 -17.18 -15.49 -4.74
N TRP A 303 -17.12 -16.81 -4.57
CA TRP A 303 -16.08 -17.50 -3.81
C TRP A 303 -14.66 -17.15 -4.27
N ASP A 304 -14.41 -17.09 -5.58
CA ASP A 304 -13.07 -16.83 -6.12
C ASP A 304 -12.49 -15.49 -5.66
N LEU A 305 -13.36 -14.51 -5.40
CA LEU A 305 -12.98 -13.20 -4.89
C LEU A 305 -13.04 -13.13 -3.35
N LEU A 306 -14.15 -13.56 -2.75
CA LEU A 306 -14.43 -13.36 -1.32
C LEU A 306 -13.88 -14.46 -0.41
N GLY A 307 -13.62 -15.65 -0.98
CA GLY A 307 -13.12 -16.83 -0.27
C GLY A 307 -11.62 -17.02 -0.43
N THR A 308 -11.08 -16.80 -1.63
CA THR A 308 -9.66 -17.08 -1.94
C THR A 308 -8.83 -15.83 -2.21
N GLY A 309 -9.44 -14.64 -2.21
CA GLY A 309 -8.75 -13.37 -2.46
C GLY A 309 -7.86 -12.97 -1.29
N SER A 310 -6.57 -13.28 -1.35
CA SER A 310 -5.62 -12.91 -0.29
C SER A 310 -5.55 -11.38 -0.07
N GLY A 311 -5.48 -10.57 -1.13
CA GLY A 311 -5.58 -9.11 -1.05
C GLY A 311 -6.87 -8.63 -0.37
N PHE A 312 -7.98 -9.33 -0.59
CA PHE A 312 -9.26 -9.05 0.06
C PHE A 312 -9.24 -9.30 1.58
N PHE A 313 -8.58 -10.36 2.06
CA PHE A 313 -8.47 -10.62 3.50
C PHE A 313 -7.41 -9.78 4.21
N VAL A 314 -6.28 -9.51 3.56
CA VAL A 314 -5.16 -8.79 4.17
C VAL A 314 -5.55 -7.33 4.44
N GLU A 315 -6.22 -6.72 3.47
CA GLU A 315 -6.57 -5.30 3.49
C GLU A 315 -7.55 -4.93 4.61
N ASP A 316 -8.31 -5.89 5.13
CA ASP A 316 -9.16 -5.69 6.30
C ASP A 316 -9.25 -6.99 7.12
N PRO A 317 -8.50 -7.08 8.23
CA PRO A 317 -8.42 -8.27 9.03
C PRO A 317 -9.72 -8.63 9.74
N ALA A 318 -10.71 -7.73 9.76
CA ALA A 318 -12.03 -8.02 10.31
C ALA A 318 -12.92 -8.81 9.33
N ARG A 319 -12.65 -8.74 8.01
CA ARG A 319 -13.47 -9.39 6.97
C ARG A 319 -13.62 -10.91 7.16
N PRO A 320 -12.55 -11.70 7.38
CA PRO A 320 -12.70 -13.15 7.54
C PRO A 320 -13.66 -13.50 8.68
N ALA A 321 -13.48 -12.85 9.84
CA ALA A 321 -14.33 -13.06 11.01
C ALA A 321 -15.78 -12.68 10.75
N TRP A 322 -16.03 -11.56 10.07
CA TRP A 322 -17.38 -11.16 9.71
C TRP A 322 -18.06 -12.12 8.73
N LEU A 323 -17.37 -12.52 7.65
CA LEU A 323 -17.91 -13.48 6.69
C LEU A 323 -18.24 -14.83 7.34
N ILE A 324 -17.39 -15.30 8.26
CA ILE A 324 -17.65 -16.50 9.06
C ILE A 324 -18.87 -16.31 9.96
N SER A 325 -19.00 -15.16 10.63
CA SER A 325 -20.19 -14.84 11.44
C SER A 325 -21.49 -14.87 10.60
N VAL A 326 -21.44 -14.34 9.37
CA VAL A 326 -22.56 -14.44 8.42
C VAL A 326 -22.90 -15.90 8.11
N ALA A 327 -21.89 -16.72 7.80
CA ALA A 327 -22.07 -18.15 7.51
C ALA A 327 -22.64 -18.93 8.71
N VAL A 328 -22.08 -18.73 9.91
CA VAL A 328 -22.56 -19.36 11.16
C VAL A 328 -24.01 -18.96 11.44
N ARG A 329 -24.38 -17.69 11.29
CA ARG A 329 -25.77 -17.22 11.44
C ARG A 329 -26.72 -17.77 10.39
N ALA A 330 -26.22 -18.08 9.20
CA ALA A 330 -27.00 -18.75 8.16
C ALA A 330 -27.24 -20.24 8.46
N GLY A 331 -26.51 -20.82 9.42
CA GLY A 331 -26.42 -22.25 9.67
C GLY A 331 -25.48 -22.99 8.71
N ASP A 332 -24.66 -22.25 7.96
CA ASP A 332 -23.74 -22.78 6.95
C ASP A 332 -22.33 -22.97 7.53
N VAL A 333 -22.21 -23.98 8.41
CA VAL A 333 -20.95 -24.31 9.10
C VAL A 333 -19.84 -24.69 8.13
N GLU A 334 -20.18 -25.28 6.99
CA GLU A 334 -19.19 -25.67 5.98
C GLU A 334 -18.57 -24.44 5.31
N LEU A 335 -19.37 -23.44 4.94
CA LEU A 335 -18.85 -22.17 4.43
C LEU A 335 -17.94 -21.48 5.46
N GLY A 336 -18.35 -21.46 6.73
CA GLY A 336 -17.53 -20.91 7.82
C GLY A 336 -16.19 -21.63 7.97
N ARG A 337 -16.18 -22.97 7.93
CA ARG A 337 -14.94 -23.78 8.00
C ARG A 337 -14.02 -23.52 6.81
N ARG A 338 -14.58 -23.41 5.60
CA ARG A 338 -13.80 -23.09 4.40
C ARG A 338 -13.14 -21.72 4.52
N LEU A 339 -13.88 -20.68 4.88
CA LEU A 339 -13.33 -19.33 5.10
C LEU A 339 -12.23 -19.32 6.17
N LEU A 340 -12.41 -20.07 7.26
CA LEU A 340 -11.39 -20.21 8.31
C LEU A 340 -10.12 -20.88 7.76
N GLY A 341 -10.27 -21.96 6.98
CA GLY A 341 -9.13 -22.64 6.36
C GLY A 341 -8.32 -21.73 5.44
N GLU A 342 -8.97 -20.85 4.68
CA GLU A 342 -8.29 -19.91 3.78
C GLU A 342 -7.45 -18.88 4.55
N ILE A 343 -7.98 -18.28 5.62
CA ILE A 343 -7.20 -17.33 6.43
C ILE A 343 -6.07 -18.03 7.21
N GLU A 344 -6.29 -19.27 7.69
CA GLU A 344 -5.24 -20.04 8.36
C GLU A 344 -4.12 -20.45 7.41
N HIS A 345 -4.45 -20.88 6.19
CA HIS A 345 -3.46 -21.15 5.15
C HIS A 345 -2.65 -19.90 4.80
N LEU A 346 -3.32 -18.74 4.70
CA LEU A 346 -2.65 -17.48 4.40
C LEU A 346 -1.67 -17.06 5.53
N VAL A 347 -1.99 -17.35 6.79
CA VAL A 347 -1.07 -17.18 7.93
C VAL A 347 0.13 -18.12 7.84
N GLU A 348 -0.11 -19.39 7.50
CA GLU A 348 0.94 -20.42 7.41
C GLU A 348 2.02 -20.03 6.39
N ILE A 349 1.61 -19.56 5.20
CA ILE A 349 2.53 -19.16 4.14
C ILE A 349 3.11 -17.74 4.35
N ASN A 350 2.59 -16.95 5.30
CA ASN A 350 3.08 -15.59 5.62
C ASN A 350 3.32 -15.37 7.14
N PRO A 351 4.21 -16.12 7.80
CA PRO A 351 4.42 -16.02 9.25
C PRO A 351 4.95 -14.65 9.70
N GLY A 352 5.54 -13.88 8.78
CA GLY A 352 6.06 -12.53 9.03
C GLY A 352 4.99 -11.42 9.05
N VAL A 353 3.76 -11.70 8.60
CA VAL A 353 2.70 -10.68 8.47
C VAL A 353 1.81 -10.71 9.71
N ALA A 354 2.06 -9.80 10.65
CA ALA A 354 1.43 -9.82 11.97
C ALA A 354 -0.11 -9.67 11.93
N VAL A 355 -0.62 -8.86 11.00
CA VAL A 355 -2.07 -8.58 10.89
C VAL A 355 -2.88 -9.86 10.58
N LEU A 356 -2.32 -10.79 9.81
CA LEU A 356 -2.99 -12.04 9.46
C LEU A 356 -3.24 -12.95 10.66
N ARG A 357 -2.34 -12.96 11.66
CA ARG A 357 -2.58 -13.73 12.90
C ARG A 357 -3.78 -13.18 13.65
N THR A 358 -3.88 -11.86 13.74
CA THR A 358 -5.03 -11.18 14.39
C THR A 358 -6.34 -11.49 13.65
N ALA A 359 -6.29 -11.52 12.31
CA ALA A 359 -7.43 -11.90 11.49
C ALA A 359 -7.85 -13.36 11.73
N ALA A 360 -6.89 -14.29 11.77
CA ALA A 360 -7.16 -15.72 12.02
C ALA A 360 -7.71 -15.97 13.44
N ASP A 361 -7.17 -15.29 14.46
CA ASP A 361 -7.69 -15.39 15.83
C ASP A 361 -9.14 -14.90 15.92
N SER A 362 -9.44 -13.77 15.27
CA SER A 362 -10.81 -13.24 15.17
C SER A 362 -11.74 -14.18 14.40
N ALA A 363 -11.24 -14.81 13.33
CA ALA A 363 -11.96 -15.80 12.54
C ALA A 363 -12.30 -17.06 13.36
N ARG A 364 -11.37 -17.55 14.19
CA ARG A 364 -11.62 -18.68 15.10
C ARG A 364 -12.69 -18.36 16.14
N ALA A 365 -12.63 -17.16 16.72
CA ALA A 365 -13.66 -16.70 17.66
C ALA A 365 -15.04 -16.65 17.01
N ALA A 366 -15.13 -16.08 15.79
CA ALA A 366 -16.37 -16.06 15.01
C ALA A 366 -16.92 -17.47 14.74
N MET A 367 -16.05 -18.43 14.43
CA MET A 367 -16.41 -19.82 14.18
C MET A 367 -16.92 -20.53 15.45
N ALA A 368 -16.41 -20.16 16.62
CA ALA A 368 -16.85 -20.68 17.92
C ALA A 368 -18.24 -20.16 18.35
N GLY A 369 -18.83 -19.22 17.61
CA GLY A 369 -20.15 -18.66 17.88
C GLY A 369 -20.13 -17.35 18.70
N ASP A 370 -18.96 -16.73 18.90
CA ASP A 370 -18.90 -15.40 19.49
C ASP A 370 -19.60 -14.38 18.58
N ARG A 371 -20.54 -13.64 19.17
CA ARG A 371 -21.39 -12.68 18.43
C ARG A 371 -20.57 -11.46 18.02
N LEU A 372 -20.13 -11.42 16.77
CA LEU A 372 -19.68 -10.18 16.11
C LEU A 372 -20.90 -9.41 15.57
N GLU A 373 -21.12 -8.18 16.04
CA GLU A 373 -22.17 -7.29 15.52
C GLU A 373 -21.82 -6.76 14.11
N LEU A 374 -22.80 -6.28 13.33
CA LEU A 374 -22.53 -5.69 12.00
C LEU A 374 -21.54 -4.51 12.05
N SER A 375 -21.41 -3.84 13.20
CA SER A 375 -20.38 -2.82 13.45
C SER A 375 -18.95 -3.35 13.31
N THR A 376 -18.74 -4.68 13.27
CA THR A 376 -17.44 -5.34 13.08
C THR A 376 -17.08 -5.57 11.61
N VAL A 377 -17.97 -5.20 10.65
CA VAL A 377 -17.59 -5.05 9.23
C VAL A 377 -16.64 -3.87 9.05
N LEU A 378 -16.61 -2.98 10.04
CA LEU A 378 -15.70 -1.87 10.09
C LEU A 378 -14.39 -2.33 10.74
N PRO A 379 -13.26 -1.76 10.34
CA PRO A 379 -12.04 -1.89 11.10
C PRO A 379 -12.32 -1.48 12.55
N PRO A 380 -11.78 -2.22 13.53
CA PRO A 380 -12.00 -1.91 14.94
C PRO A 380 -11.58 -0.46 15.18
N ALA A 381 -12.40 0.30 15.92
CA ALA A 381 -11.96 1.59 16.43
C ALA A 381 -10.65 1.37 17.20
N HIS A 382 -9.54 1.92 16.70
CA HIS A 382 -8.28 1.84 17.42
C HIS A 382 -8.47 2.52 18.79
N PRO A 383 -7.98 1.95 19.91
CA PRO A 383 -8.09 2.57 21.24
C PRO A 383 -7.21 3.82 21.42
N ALA A 384 -6.91 4.57 20.35
CA ALA A 384 -6.11 5.81 20.39
C ALA A 384 -6.96 7.09 20.32
N ALA A 385 -8.23 7.02 20.71
CA ALA A 385 -9.07 8.19 21.02
C ALA A 385 -9.44 8.21 22.50
N ALA A 386 -8.45 8.05 23.38
CA ALA A 386 -8.56 8.72 24.68
C ALA A 386 -8.35 10.22 24.42
N PRO A 387 -9.27 11.12 24.82
CA PRO A 387 -9.01 12.54 24.71
C PRO A 387 -7.73 12.85 25.50
N ALA A 388 -6.80 13.57 24.88
CA ALA A 388 -5.61 14.05 25.57
C ALA A 388 -6.05 14.79 26.85
N PRO A 389 -5.38 14.57 28.01
CA PRO A 389 -5.69 15.31 29.21
C PRO A 389 -5.51 16.80 28.92
N ALA A 390 -6.54 17.58 29.23
CA ALA A 390 -6.55 19.02 29.02
C ALA A 390 -5.54 19.69 29.96
N SER A 391 -4.31 19.89 29.50
CA SER A 391 -3.34 20.77 30.16
C SER A 391 -2.18 21.11 29.23
N PHE A 392 -2.32 22.20 28.47
CA PHE A 392 -1.34 23.29 28.37
C PHE A 392 -1.76 24.25 27.25
N ARG A 393 -2.24 25.43 27.63
CA ARG A 393 -2.22 26.64 26.81
C ARG A 393 -1.77 27.77 27.73
N ASP A 394 -0.54 28.23 27.53
CA ASP A 394 -0.05 29.50 28.07
C ASP A 394 -0.68 30.69 27.32
N GLY A 395 -0.87 31.80 28.05
CA GLY A 395 -1.67 32.99 27.70
C GLY A 395 -1.07 33.93 26.63
N PRO A 396 -1.31 35.27 26.65
CA PRO A 396 -1.69 36.14 27.78
C PRO A 396 -2.84 37.14 27.52
N GLY A 397 -3.38 37.73 28.60
CA GLY A 397 -4.00 39.07 28.54
C GLY A 397 -5.32 39.28 29.30
N GLY A 398 -5.31 40.21 30.26
CA GLY A 398 -6.45 41.13 30.48
C GLY A 398 -7.36 40.93 31.69
N ARG A 399 -6.93 41.44 32.85
CA ARG A 399 -7.68 42.15 33.92
C ARG A 399 -9.17 41.81 34.17
N SER A 400 -9.49 41.43 35.40
CA SER A 400 -10.20 42.22 36.43
C SER A 400 -10.67 41.32 37.60
N GLY A 401 -10.43 41.72 38.86
CA GLY A 401 -10.94 41.06 40.08
C GLY A 401 -12.43 41.38 40.35
N PRO A 402 -12.98 41.21 41.58
CA PRO A 402 -12.34 40.83 42.86
C PRO A 402 -13.07 39.72 43.66
N GLY A 403 -12.45 39.24 44.76
CA GLY A 403 -13.17 38.56 45.86
C GLY A 403 -12.37 37.46 46.59
N GLY A 404 -11.69 37.79 47.69
CA GLY A 404 -11.31 36.81 48.73
C GLY A 404 -12.48 36.52 49.69
N PRO A 405 -12.29 35.89 50.88
CA PRO A 405 -11.03 35.45 51.51
C PRO A 405 -11.07 34.05 52.21
N GLY A 406 -9.91 33.61 52.76
CA GLY A 406 -9.80 32.60 53.85
C GLY A 406 -8.71 31.53 53.63
N ARG A 407 -7.42 31.77 53.93
CA ARG A 407 -6.66 31.65 55.20
C ARG A 407 -6.59 30.26 55.88
N GLN A 408 -5.34 29.79 56.03
CA GLN A 408 -4.66 29.00 57.11
C GLN A 408 -3.88 27.81 56.52
N ASP A 409 -2.55 27.83 56.40
CA ASP A 409 -1.43 27.86 57.39
C ASP A 409 -1.18 26.51 58.09
N GLY A 410 0.08 26.03 58.00
CA GLY A 410 0.65 24.94 58.81
C GLY A 410 1.57 23.99 58.00
N GLN A 411 2.80 24.37 57.65
CA GLN A 411 4.06 24.11 58.39
C GLN A 411 4.53 22.63 58.44
N GLY A 412 5.77 22.38 57.96
CA GLY A 412 6.64 21.30 58.48
C GLY A 412 7.48 20.51 57.47
N MET A 413 8.75 20.91 57.27
CA MET A 413 9.85 20.09 56.70
C MET A 413 10.80 19.71 57.86
N PRO A 414 11.56 18.58 57.85
CA PRO A 414 12.94 18.63 57.30
C PRO A 414 13.53 17.31 56.67
N ASP A 415 14.64 17.53 55.96
CA ASP A 415 15.63 16.71 55.21
C ASP A 415 16.17 15.35 55.78
N VAL A 416 16.31 14.23 54.99
CA VAL A 416 17.50 13.64 54.22
C VAL A 416 18.21 12.47 54.98
N PRO A 417 18.97 11.44 54.44
CA PRO A 417 19.35 10.97 53.06
C PRO A 417 19.24 9.44 52.68
N ASP A 418 19.20 9.17 51.37
CA ASP A 418 19.98 8.24 50.50
C ASP A 418 19.86 6.67 50.49
N VAL A 419 19.99 6.15 49.24
CA VAL A 419 20.53 4.87 48.72
C VAL A 419 19.60 3.68 48.39
N ARG A 420 19.32 3.57 47.07
CA ARG A 420 19.17 2.36 46.20
C ARG A 420 17.96 1.42 46.37
N ARG A 421 17.13 1.38 45.31
CA ARG A 421 16.70 0.20 44.50
C ARG A 421 15.58 0.64 43.54
N THR A 422 15.92 1.02 42.31
CA THR A 422 15.62 0.27 41.06
C THR A 422 14.14 -0.04 40.82
N ASP A 423 13.43 0.89 40.18
CA ASP A 423 12.19 0.63 39.44
C ASP A 423 12.42 0.82 37.92
N PRO A 424 11.79 0.00 37.06
CA PRO A 424 11.96 0.03 35.62
C PRO A 424 10.84 0.86 34.97
N GLU A 425 11.05 2.16 34.83
CA GLU A 425 10.27 2.99 33.91
C GLU A 425 11.19 3.99 33.20
N ARG A 426 11.43 3.74 31.92
CA ARG A 426 11.65 4.77 30.90
C ARG A 426 11.55 4.14 29.52
N ALA A 427 10.33 4.22 28.99
CA ALA A 427 10.08 4.22 27.56
C ALA A 427 10.89 5.37 26.94
N GLY A 428 11.80 5.01 26.03
CA GLY A 428 12.61 5.94 25.27
C GLY A 428 11.75 6.65 24.24
N THR A 429 11.62 7.95 24.40
CA THR A 429 11.23 8.92 23.39
C THR A 429 12.17 8.85 22.18
N ASP A 430 11.59 8.87 20.98
CA ASP A 430 12.29 9.07 19.71
C ASP A 430 13.08 10.39 19.73
N ALA A 431 14.40 10.25 19.86
CA ALA A 431 15.38 11.26 19.51
C ALA A 431 16.25 10.69 18.38
N VAL A 432 16.47 11.49 17.35
CA VAL A 432 17.35 11.21 16.22
C VAL A 432 18.73 10.80 16.76
N ALA A 433 19.08 9.52 16.67
CA ALA A 433 20.38 9.02 17.09
C ALA A 433 21.47 9.67 16.21
N SER A 434 22.40 10.38 16.85
CA SER A 434 23.50 11.06 16.18
C SER A 434 24.52 10.04 15.63
N ALA A 435 25.39 10.46 14.71
CA ALA A 435 26.50 9.61 14.24
C ALA A 435 27.40 9.11 15.40
N SER A 436 27.50 9.90 16.49
CA SER A 436 28.20 9.52 17.71
C SER A 436 27.54 8.33 18.42
N ASP A 437 26.21 8.29 18.47
CA ASP A 437 25.45 7.20 19.09
C ASP A 437 25.53 5.90 18.28
N ALA A 438 25.50 6.03 16.94
CA ALA A 438 25.70 4.89 16.04
C ALA A 438 27.11 4.29 16.22
N SER A 439 28.15 5.12 16.26
CA SER A 439 29.53 4.65 16.48
C SER A 439 29.70 3.93 17.83
N ALA A 440 29.10 4.47 18.91
CA ALA A 440 29.11 3.85 20.23
C ALA A 440 28.38 2.49 20.26
N LEU A 441 27.26 2.36 19.53
CA LEU A 441 26.56 1.08 19.39
C LEU A 441 27.40 0.03 18.67
N VAL A 442 28.05 0.41 17.57
CA VAL A 442 28.90 -0.49 16.77
C VAL A 442 30.15 -0.91 17.53
N ALA A 443 30.71 -0.04 18.38
CA ALA A 443 31.85 -0.36 19.24
C ALA A 443 31.58 -1.50 20.26
N ARG A 444 30.31 -1.83 20.53
CA ARG A 444 29.91 -2.95 21.41
C ARG A 444 29.98 -4.31 20.72
N LEU A 445 30.17 -4.35 19.40
CA LEU A 445 30.31 -5.58 18.65
C LEU A 445 31.73 -6.15 18.77
N THR A 446 31.84 -7.47 18.88
CA THR A 446 33.13 -8.14 18.72
C THR A 446 33.64 -7.97 17.29
N ARG A 447 34.94 -8.13 17.06
CA ARG A 447 35.55 -8.04 15.72
C ARG A 447 34.79 -8.88 14.68
N ARG A 448 34.40 -10.11 15.04
CA ARG A 448 33.69 -11.02 14.13
C ARG A 448 32.26 -10.60 13.86
N GLU A 449 31.57 -10.13 14.89
CA GLU A 449 30.22 -9.56 14.76
C GLU A 449 30.22 -8.29 13.90
N LEU A 450 31.25 -7.45 14.04
CA LEU A 450 31.43 -6.24 13.24
C LEU A 450 31.71 -6.56 11.77
N GLU A 451 32.59 -7.52 11.48
CA GLU A 451 32.85 -7.99 10.11
C GLU A 451 31.57 -8.48 9.42
N ILE A 452 30.76 -9.27 10.14
CA ILE A 452 29.47 -9.77 9.65
C ILE A 452 28.45 -8.63 9.51
N ALA A 453 28.36 -7.74 10.50
CA ALA A 453 27.48 -6.59 10.48
C ALA A 453 27.76 -5.66 9.29
N ARG A 454 29.04 -5.42 8.96
CA ARG A 454 29.45 -4.62 7.79
C ARG A 454 29.03 -5.26 6.48
N LEU A 455 29.26 -6.57 6.29
CA LEU A 455 28.88 -7.25 5.04
C LEU A 455 27.36 -7.28 4.87
N VAL A 456 26.66 -7.66 5.94
CA VAL A 456 25.21 -7.81 5.94
C VAL A 456 24.51 -6.46 5.87
N GLY A 457 25.06 -5.43 6.50
CA GLY A 457 24.64 -4.03 6.44
C GLY A 457 24.78 -3.43 5.04
N ARG A 458 25.77 -3.88 4.25
CA ARG A 458 25.91 -3.58 2.81
C ARG A 458 24.98 -4.41 1.91
N GLY A 459 24.06 -5.19 2.49
CA GLY A 459 23.10 -6.00 1.74
C GLY A 459 23.56 -7.42 1.38
N MET A 460 24.75 -7.86 1.77
CA MET A 460 25.26 -9.20 1.42
C MET A 460 24.51 -10.31 2.16
N THR A 461 23.90 -11.28 1.45
CA THR A 461 23.15 -12.39 2.08
C THR A 461 24.00 -13.20 3.07
N ASN A 462 23.37 -13.96 3.97
CA ASN A 462 24.11 -14.81 4.92
C ASN A 462 25.01 -15.81 4.18
N GLN A 463 24.59 -16.28 3.01
CA GLN A 463 25.40 -17.13 2.13
C GLN A 463 26.60 -16.37 1.54
N GLY A 464 26.39 -15.16 1.03
CA GLY A 464 27.48 -14.33 0.49
C GLY A 464 28.50 -13.94 1.57
N ALA A 465 28.02 -13.56 2.76
CA ALA A 465 28.87 -13.23 3.89
C ALA A 465 29.63 -14.46 4.40
N ALA A 466 28.99 -15.63 4.41
CA ALA A 466 29.60 -16.90 4.77
C ALA A 466 30.74 -17.26 3.81
N GLN A 467 30.51 -17.17 2.50
CA GLN A 467 31.52 -17.42 1.47
C GLN A 467 32.71 -16.46 1.60
N ARG A 468 32.46 -15.17 1.84
CA ARG A 468 33.50 -14.15 1.96
C ARG A 468 34.35 -14.27 3.23
N LEU A 469 33.76 -14.79 4.31
CA LEU A 469 34.40 -14.89 5.62
C LEU A 469 34.90 -16.31 5.94
N GLY A 470 34.74 -17.28 5.04
CA GLY A 470 35.10 -18.68 5.27
C GLY A 470 34.28 -19.34 6.39
N LEU A 471 32.99 -19.00 6.49
CA LEU A 471 32.07 -19.53 7.50
C LEU A 471 30.96 -20.37 6.86
N SER A 472 30.21 -21.10 7.69
CA SER A 472 28.91 -21.62 7.28
C SER A 472 27.83 -20.52 7.36
N PRO A 473 26.77 -20.56 6.51
CA PRO A 473 25.62 -19.65 6.62
C PRO A 473 24.93 -19.70 7.99
N HIS A 474 24.97 -20.88 8.64
CA HIS A 474 24.44 -21.06 9.99
C HIS A 474 25.28 -20.29 11.04
N THR A 475 26.61 -20.31 10.92
CA THR A 475 27.51 -19.53 11.79
C THR A 475 27.30 -18.03 11.62
N VAL A 476 27.10 -17.55 10.37
CA VAL A 476 26.75 -16.15 10.11
C VAL A 476 25.41 -15.77 10.76
N SER A 477 24.40 -16.64 10.64
CA SER A 477 23.08 -16.43 11.24
C SER A 477 23.15 -16.40 12.79
N PHE A 478 24.01 -17.22 13.39
CA PHE A 478 24.28 -17.17 14.83
C PHE A 478 24.89 -15.83 15.27
N HIS A 479 25.93 -15.37 14.57
CA HIS A 479 26.54 -14.07 14.87
C HIS A 479 25.56 -12.91 14.66
N LEU A 480 24.71 -12.96 13.63
CA LEU A 480 23.69 -11.93 13.41
C LEU A 480 22.65 -11.86 14.53
N ARG A 481 22.23 -13.00 15.10
CA ARG A 481 21.37 -12.99 16.29
C ARG A 481 22.04 -12.28 17.48
N ASN A 482 23.34 -12.50 17.68
CA ASN A 482 24.09 -11.82 18.72
C ASN A 482 24.26 -10.32 18.44
N VAL A 483 24.51 -9.93 17.17
CA VAL A 483 24.54 -8.54 16.71
C VAL A 483 23.20 -7.85 17.00
N PHE A 484 22.10 -8.45 16.58
CA PHE A 484 20.75 -7.92 16.78
C PHE A 484 20.43 -7.72 18.26
N ARG A 485 20.76 -8.71 19.10
CA ARG A 485 20.60 -8.60 20.55
C ARG A 485 21.47 -7.49 21.16
N LYS A 486 22.75 -7.38 20.75
CA LYS A 486 23.69 -6.37 21.30
C LYS A 486 23.36 -4.94 20.89
N LEU A 487 22.77 -4.77 19.71
CA LEU A 487 22.33 -3.47 19.18
C LEU A 487 20.86 -3.15 19.51
N SER A 488 20.14 -4.07 20.18
CA SER A 488 18.71 -3.94 20.47
C SER A 488 17.86 -3.67 19.21
N ILE A 489 18.16 -4.36 18.12
CA ILE A 489 17.44 -4.27 16.84
C ILE A 489 16.87 -5.64 16.46
N SER A 490 15.75 -5.66 15.74
CA SER A 490 15.11 -6.89 15.26
C SER A 490 15.19 -7.07 13.74
N THR A 491 15.64 -6.04 13.02
CA THR A 491 15.63 -6.05 11.56
C THR A 491 17.00 -5.76 10.97
N ARG A 492 17.23 -6.40 9.82
CA ARG A 492 18.42 -6.19 9.00
C ARG A 492 18.49 -4.78 8.42
N VAL A 493 17.34 -4.15 8.17
CA VAL A 493 17.27 -2.76 7.69
C VAL A 493 17.80 -1.80 8.76
N ARG A 494 17.40 -1.98 10.02
CA ARG A 494 17.97 -1.21 11.15
C ARG A 494 19.47 -1.41 11.27
N LEU A 495 19.98 -2.63 11.02
CA LEU A 495 21.42 -2.90 10.99
C LEU A 495 22.11 -2.09 9.89
N SER A 496 21.57 -2.06 8.68
CA SER A 496 22.09 -1.25 7.58
C SER A 496 22.12 0.25 7.91
N THR A 497 21.05 0.79 8.50
CA THR A 497 21.00 2.20 8.92
C THR A 497 22.07 2.53 9.97
N ILE A 498 22.22 1.69 11.00
CA ILE A 498 23.24 1.88 12.05
C ILE A 498 24.65 1.80 11.47
N MET A 499 24.91 0.85 10.56
CA MET A 499 26.22 0.73 9.91
C MET A 499 26.55 1.98 9.08
N LEU A 500 25.61 2.47 8.26
CA LEU A 500 25.80 3.68 7.43
C LEU A 500 26.05 4.95 8.27
N GLN A 501 25.41 5.04 9.44
CA GLN A 501 25.62 6.16 10.37
C GLN A 501 26.95 6.06 11.14
N ALA A 502 27.40 4.84 11.46
CA ALA A 502 28.63 4.60 12.22
C ALA A 502 29.90 4.67 11.37
N GLU A 503 29.81 4.35 10.08
CA GLU A 503 30.91 4.47 9.11
C GLU A 503 30.38 5.16 7.83
N PRO A 504 30.38 6.51 7.78
CA PRO A 504 29.82 7.27 6.65
C PRO A 504 30.50 6.98 5.31
N ASP A 505 31.75 6.50 5.35
CA ASP A 505 32.54 6.08 4.20
C ASP A 505 32.23 4.65 3.74
N LEU A 506 31.22 3.98 4.30
CA LEU A 506 30.69 2.73 3.75
C LEU A 506 29.97 3.03 2.42
N PRO A 507 30.52 2.64 1.26
CA PRO A 507 29.80 2.82 0.00
C PRO A 507 28.47 2.04 0.06
N GLY A 508 27.37 2.75 -0.18
CA GLY A 508 26.06 2.17 -0.44
C GLY A 508 26.19 1.17 -1.60
N GLY A 509 25.76 -0.07 -1.36
CA GLY A 509 26.25 -1.23 -2.09
C GLY A 509 25.95 -1.25 -3.60
N THR A 510 26.96 -0.96 -4.42
CA THR A 510 27.22 -1.55 -5.74
C THR A 510 28.61 -2.17 -5.73
N ALA A 511 28.74 -3.37 -5.18
CA ALA A 511 29.94 -4.19 -5.38
C ALA A 511 29.53 -5.49 -6.06
N ALA A 512 29.62 -5.46 -7.39
CA ALA A 512 29.53 -6.62 -8.25
C ALA A 512 30.45 -7.74 -7.72
N VAL A 513 29.92 -8.95 -7.66
CA VAL A 513 30.71 -10.16 -7.44
C VAL A 513 31.62 -10.35 -8.66
N PRO A 514 32.96 -10.36 -8.53
CA PRO A 514 33.82 -10.74 -9.64
C PRO A 514 33.63 -12.24 -9.87
N ASN A 515 33.00 -12.58 -11.00
CA ASN A 515 32.86 -13.94 -11.47
C ASN A 515 34.25 -14.47 -11.85
N ARG A 516 34.94 -15.15 -10.93
CA ARG A 516 36.15 -15.93 -11.28
C ARG A 516 35.70 -17.16 -12.05
N ARG A 517 35.82 -17.08 -13.37
CA ARG A 517 35.84 -18.24 -14.26
C ARG A 517 36.94 -19.19 -13.76
N HIS A 518 36.55 -20.38 -13.32
CA HIS A 518 37.46 -21.50 -13.23
C HIS A 518 37.82 -21.91 -14.66
N ASP A 519 39.01 -21.49 -15.09
CA ASP A 519 39.69 -22.04 -16.25
C ASP A 519 40.20 -23.43 -15.86
N ASN A 520 39.44 -24.46 -16.22
CA ASN A 520 39.84 -25.85 -16.05
C ASN A 520 40.65 -26.26 -17.28
N ARG A 521 41.93 -25.91 -17.28
CA ARG A 521 42.98 -26.56 -18.09
C ARG A 521 43.91 -27.32 -17.16
N ARG A 522 43.63 -28.62 -16.99
CA ARG A 522 44.55 -29.75 -17.23
C ARG A 522 43.89 -31.05 -16.84
#